data_AF-A0A1H5K5F7-F1
#
_entry.id   AF-A0A1H5K5F7-F1
#
_cell.length_a   1.000
_cell.length_b   1.000
_cell.length_c   1.000
_cell.angle_alpha   90.00
_cell.angle_beta   90.00
_cell.angle_gamma   90.00
#
_symmetry.space_group_name_H-M   'P 1'
#
loop_
_entity.id
_entity.type
_entity.pdbx_description
1 polymer ?
#
loop_
_entity_poly.entity_id
_entity_poly.type
_entity_poly.pdbx_seq_one_letter_code
_entity_poly.pdbx_strand_id
1 'polypeptide(L)'
;MARIAKSPEANRAAGNPGKRRLPETTPALTAPASGIAPPTWLRDQVAHDVWASTAPDLTAVRLLAPVDRGAFGRYCQHFADWVAATRALEAEGMTQDVPLTGGNGSMKRMHPLVRIRDNAEKRLVELEDRFGLNPAARYALVTKMIQRPGAFGGLFGDRAMQDEPAPQPDAALPPGEPSGPLAPQPQSPAPRGPLGFLRLN
;
A
#
# COMPACT_ATOMS: atom_id res chain seq x y z
N MET A 1 2.58 22.52 -32.46
CA MET A 1 2.85 21.09 -32.18
C MET A 1 3.68 20.98 -30.91
N ALA A 2 3.08 20.51 -29.81
CA ALA A 2 3.81 20.31 -28.55
C ALA A 2 4.64 19.02 -28.62
N ARG A 3 5.96 19.11 -28.37
CA ARG A 3 6.83 17.92 -28.33
C ARG A 3 6.58 17.15 -27.03
N ILE A 4 6.18 15.90 -27.15
CA ILE A 4 6.12 14.95 -26.04
C ILE A 4 7.57 14.65 -25.61
N ALA A 5 7.87 14.84 -24.32
CA ALA A 5 9.20 14.59 -23.78
C ALA A 5 9.48 13.08 -23.71
N LYS A 6 10.63 12.64 -24.23
CA LYS A 6 11.06 11.23 -24.18
C LYS A 6 11.43 10.82 -22.75
N SER A 7 11.24 9.54 -22.45
CA SER A 7 11.58 8.97 -21.14
C SER A 7 13.08 9.11 -20.81
N PRO A 8 13.47 9.14 -19.52
CA PRO A 8 14.87 9.29 -19.10
C PRO A 8 15.81 8.20 -19.64
N GLU A 9 15.30 6.99 -19.82
CA GLU A 9 16.04 5.86 -20.39
C GLU A 9 16.31 6.05 -21.89
N ALA A 10 15.30 6.49 -22.64
CA ALA A 10 15.44 6.83 -24.06
C ALA A 10 16.40 8.01 -24.28
N ASN A 11 16.44 8.98 -23.35
CA ASN A 11 17.40 10.08 -23.39
C ASN A 11 18.83 9.63 -23.04
N ARG A 12 19.02 8.63 -22.17
CA ARG A 12 20.34 8.04 -21.88
C ARG A 12 20.87 7.23 -23.07
N ALA A 13 20.03 6.38 -23.68
CA ALA A 13 20.39 5.61 -24.87
C ALA A 13 20.71 6.51 -26.08
N ALA A 14 20.04 7.67 -26.19
CA ALA A 14 20.31 8.67 -27.21
C ALA A 14 21.48 9.64 -26.87
N GLY A 15 22.24 9.39 -25.80
CA GLY A 15 23.43 10.19 -25.46
C GLY A 15 23.16 11.55 -24.85
N ASN A 16 21.98 11.75 -24.23
CA ASN A 16 21.57 13.01 -23.60
C ASN A 16 21.70 14.24 -24.53
N PRO A 17 20.96 14.30 -25.65
CA PRO A 17 21.06 15.40 -26.61
C PRO A 17 20.69 16.77 -26.00
N GLY A 18 20.01 16.79 -24.86
CA GLY A 18 19.64 18.00 -24.13
C GLY A 18 20.68 18.51 -23.12
N LYS A 19 21.79 17.79 -22.87
CA LYS A 19 22.80 18.07 -21.82
C LYS A 19 22.25 18.39 -20.41
N ARG A 20 20.95 18.21 -20.17
CA ARG A 20 20.35 18.36 -18.84
C ARG A 20 20.88 17.21 -17.98
N ARG A 21 21.28 17.52 -16.74
CA ARG A 21 21.60 16.48 -15.76
C ARG A 21 20.36 15.58 -15.66
N LEU A 22 20.49 14.34 -16.13
CA LEU A 22 19.48 13.33 -15.88
C LEU A 22 19.45 13.11 -14.37
N PRO A 23 18.26 12.96 -13.75
CA PRO A 23 18.22 12.53 -12.36
C PRO A 23 19.00 11.22 -12.28
N GLU A 24 20.03 11.18 -11.43
CA GLU A 24 20.71 9.94 -11.10
C GLU A 24 19.64 8.95 -10.70
N THR A 25 19.63 7.80 -11.38
CA THR A 25 18.71 6.70 -11.09
C THR A 25 18.71 6.51 -9.58
N THR A 26 17.62 6.92 -8.94
CA THR A 26 17.46 6.74 -7.50
C THR A 26 17.72 5.25 -7.26
N PRO A 27 18.63 4.88 -6.35
CA PRO A 27 18.96 3.48 -6.14
C PRO A 27 17.63 2.75 -5.95
N ALA A 28 17.35 1.82 -6.86
CA ALA A 28 16.15 1.03 -6.75
C ALA A 28 16.18 0.42 -5.35
N LEU A 29 15.13 0.65 -4.56
CA LEU A 29 14.92 -0.04 -3.30
C LEU A 29 14.68 -1.51 -3.65
N THR A 30 15.76 -2.23 -3.91
CA THR A 30 15.73 -3.65 -4.26
C THR A 30 15.39 -4.37 -2.97
N ALA A 31 14.22 -5.00 -2.93
CA ALA A 31 13.88 -5.90 -1.84
C ALA A 31 14.97 -6.98 -1.76
N PRO A 32 15.56 -7.23 -0.58
CA PRO A 32 16.59 -8.24 -0.45
C PRO A 32 16.01 -9.63 -0.75
N ALA A 33 16.80 -10.47 -1.43
CA ALA A 33 16.39 -11.85 -1.77
C ALA A 33 16.21 -12.73 -0.52
N SER A 34 16.85 -12.35 0.60
CA SER A 34 16.68 -12.91 1.93
C SER A 34 16.00 -11.89 2.84
N GLY A 35 15.12 -12.36 3.73
CA GLY A 35 14.40 -11.47 4.68
C GLY A 35 15.36 -10.61 5.51
N ILE A 36 14.88 -9.45 5.98
CA ILE A 36 15.67 -8.53 6.80
C ILE A 36 15.74 -9.08 8.24
N ALA A 37 16.95 -9.43 8.68
CA ALA A 37 17.18 -9.87 10.05
C ALA A 37 16.98 -8.72 11.07
N PRO A 38 16.52 -9.01 12.29
CA PRO A 38 16.36 -8.01 13.34
C PRO A 38 17.71 -7.38 13.75
N PRO A 39 17.72 -6.14 14.26
CA PRO A 39 18.91 -5.54 14.83
C PRO A 39 19.47 -6.36 16.00
N THR A 40 20.80 -6.42 16.12
CA THR A 40 21.48 -7.19 17.18
C THR A 40 21.20 -6.68 18.60
N TRP A 41 20.76 -5.43 18.75
CA TRP A 41 20.39 -4.84 20.03
C TRP A 41 18.94 -5.12 20.43
N LEU A 42 18.12 -5.68 19.54
CA LEU A 42 16.72 -6.02 19.83
C LEU A 42 16.68 -7.34 20.62
N ARG A 43 16.69 -7.24 21.94
CA ARG A 43 16.78 -8.39 22.86
C ARG A 43 15.47 -8.79 23.49
N ASP A 44 14.49 -7.89 23.52
CA ASP A 44 13.18 -8.16 24.11
C ASP A 44 12.40 -9.18 23.27
N GLN A 45 11.82 -10.19 23.92
CA GLN A 45 11.11 -11.27 23.24
C GLN A 45 9.85 -10.78 22.52
N VAL A 46 9.06 -9.90 23.15
CA VAL A 46 7.85 -9.35 22.54
C VAL A 46 8.23 -8.51 21.32
N ALA A 47 9.30 -7.73 21.42
CA ALA A 47 9.81 -6.97 20.28
C ALA A 47 10.27 -7.89 19.14
N HIS A 48 10.92 -9.01 19.45
CA HIS A 48 11.36 -9.98 18.46
C HIS A 48 10.17 -10.69 17.78
N ASP A 49 9.11 -11.00 18.52
CA ASP A 49 7.90 -11.63 17.98
C ASP A 49 7.15 -10.69 17.02
N VAL A 50 7.09 -9.40 17.36
CA VAL A 50 6.54 -8.35 16.47
C VAL A 50 7.38 -8.24 15.20
N TRP A 51 8.72 -8.26 15.32
CA TRP A 51 9.60 -8.27 14.16
C TRP A 51 9.32 -9.48 13.26
N ALA A 52 9.32 -10.68 13.84
CA ALA A 52 9.17 -11.94 13.12
C ALA A 52 7.82 -12.04 12.39
N SER A 53 6.76 -11.49 12.97
CA SER A 53 5.43 -11.47 12.35
C SER A 53 5.27 -10.40 11.28
N THR A 54 5.79 -9.19 11.50
CA THR A 54 5.42 -8.01 10.69
C THR A 54 6.48 -7.64 9.64
N ALA A 55 7.77 -7.86 9.92
CA ALA A 55 8.84 -7.52 8.98
C ALA A 55 8.76 -8.26 7.63
N PRO A 56 8.38 -9.57 7.57
CA PRO A 56 8.26 -10.27 6.30
C PRO A 56 7.20 -9.65 5.39
N ASP A 57 6.03 -9.33 5.94
CA ASP A 57 4.92 -8.73 5.20
C ASP A 57 5.29 -7.35 4.66
N LEU A 58 5.90 -6.50 5.51
CA LEU A 58 6.37 -5.17 5.08
C LEU A 58 7.47 -5.25 4.01
N THR A 59 8.34 -6.25 4.09
CA THR A 59 9.38 -6.47 3.08
C THR A 59 8.77 -6.94 1.76
N ALA A 60 7.75 -7.81 1.81
CA ALA A 60 7.06 -8.33 0.62
C ALA A 60 6.37 -7.21 -0.18
N VAL A 61 5.80 -6.22 0.50
CA VAL A 61 5.18 -5.04 -0.13
C VAL A 61 6.14 -3.87 -0.37
N ARG A 62 7.46 -4.07 -0.18
CA ARG A 62 8.52 -3.04 -0.33
C ARG A 62 8.33 -1.79 0.54
N LEU A 63 7.69 -1.94 1.70
CA LEU A 63 7.57 -0.88 2.72
C LEU A 63 8.70 -0.91 3.76
N LEU A 64 9.49 -1.98 3.80
CA LEU A 64 10.66 -2.10 4.66
C LEU A 64 11.90 -2.45 3.83
N ALA A 65 12.91 -1.59 3.86
CA ALA A 65 14.20 -1.82 3.22
C ALA A 65 15.30 -2.08 4.27
N PRO A 66 16.46 -2.66 3.89
CA PRO A 66 17.56 -2.92 4.82
C PRO A 66 18.06 -1.67 5.58
N VAL A 67 17.91 -0.48 4.99
CA VAL A 67 18.24 0.81 5.61
C VAL A 67 17.30 1.16 6.77
N ASP A 68 16.08 0.66 6.75
CA ASP A 68 15.05 0.94 7.75
C ASP A 68 15.14 0.01 8.96
N ARG A 69 16.05 -0.99 8.92
CA ARG A 69 16.19 -2.02 9.94
C ARG A 69 16.21 -1.45 11.36
N GLY A 70 17.01 -0.40 11.58
CA GLY A 70 17.11 0.24 12.89
C GLY A 70 15.85 1.03 13.28
N ALA A 71 15.16 1.63 12.33
CA ALA A 71 13.92 2.36 12.58
C ALA A 71 12.78 1.41 12.95
N PHE A 72 12.64 0.31 12.21
CA PHE A 72 11.62 -0.70 12.50
C PHE A 72 11.91 -1.45 13.80
N GLY A 73 13.18 -1.63 14.15
CA GLY A 73 13.56 -2.21 15.45
C GLY A 73 13.09 -1.36 16.62
N ARG A 74 13.11 -0.02 16.48
CA ARG A 74 12.61 0.88 17.53
C ARG A 74 11.10 0.81 17.67
N TYR A 75 10.36 0.62 16.57
CA TYR A 75 8.94 0.34 16.61
C TYR A 75 8.66 -0.93 17.42
N CYS A 76 9.39 -2.02 17.14
CA CYS A 76 9.26 -3.27 17.87
C CYS A 76 9.56 -3.10 19.37
N GLN A 77 10.60 -2.34 19.73
CA GLN A 77 10.92 -2.06 21.13
C GLN A 77 9.82 -1.24 21.83
N HIS A 78 9.31 -0.18 21.20
CA HIS A 78 8.22 0.62 21.78
C HIS A 78 6.94 -0.20 21.94
N PHE A 79 6.70 -1.17 21.07
CA PHE A 79 5.57 -2.08 21.20
C PHE A 79 5.73 -2.96 22.44
N ALA A 80 6.93 -3.52 22.66
CA ALA A 80 7.23 -4.28 23.87
C ALA A 80 7.08 -3.44 25.14
N ASP A 81 7.60 -2.20 25.15
CA ASP A 81 7.47 -1.28 26.29
C ASP A 81 5.99 -0.99 26.60
N TRP A 82 5.18 -0.78 25.56
CA TRP A 82 3.75 -0.55 25.69
C TRP A 82 3.01 -1.77 26.24
N VAL A 83 3.29 -2.98 25.73
CA VAL A 83 2.70 -4.23 26.25
C VAL A 83 3.07 -4.43 27.71
N ALA A 84 4.34 -4.25 28.07
CA ALA A 84 4.82 -4.41 29.44
C ALA A 84 4.16 -3.42 30.40
N ALA A 85 4.11 -2.13 30.03
CA ALA A 85 3.46 -1.10 30.84
C ALA A 85 1.95 -1.34 30.96
N THR A 86 1.29 -1.78 29.89
CA THR A 86 -0.15 -2.08 29.89
C THR A 86 -0.48 -3.23 30.83
N ARG A 87 0.25 -4.35 30.72
CA ARG A 87 0.06 -5.53 31.60
C ARG A 87 0.29 -5.20 33.07
N ALA A 88 1.31 -4.40 33.38
CA ALA A 88 1.56 -3.97 34.75
C ALA A 88 0.42 -3.08 35.28
N LEU A 89 -0.10 -2.15 34.47
CA LEU A 89 -1.24 -1.31 34.84
C LEU A 89 -2.55 -2.09 34.98
N GLU A 90 -2.74 -3.17 34.23
CA GLU A 90 -3.89 -4.08 34.40
C GLU A 90 -3.83 -4.83 35.74
N ALA A 91 -2.63 -5.19 36.20
CA ALA A 91 -2.42 -5.88 37.46
C ALA A 91 -2.46 -4.95 38.69
N GLU A 92 -1.82 -3.78 38.59
CA GLU A 92 -1.59 -2.87 39.73
C GLU A 92 -2.62 -1.74 39.80
N GLY A 93 -3.31 -1.46 38.69
CA GLY A 93 -4.26 -0.36 38.55
C GLY A 93 -3.61 0.96 38.09
N MET A 94 -4.46 1.91 37.68
CA MET A 94 -4.00 3.21 37.15
C MET A 94 -3.54 4.21 38.21
N THR A 95 -3.75 3.89 39.49
CA THR A 95 -3.41 4.76 40.62
C THR A 95 -2.70 3.98 41.72
N GLN A 96 -1.69 4.59 42.33
CA GLN A 96 -0.99 4.06 43.49
C GLN A 96 -1.09 5.01 44.68
N ASP A 97 -1.05 4.47 45.88
CA ASP A 97 -1.01 5.24 47.11
C ASP A 97 0.42 5.68 47.41
N VAL A 98 0.62 7.00 47.59
CA VAL A 98 1.92 7.58 47.92
C VAL A 98 1.85 8.16 49.34
N PRO A 99 2.82 7.85 50.23
CA PRO A 99 2.82 8.36 51.60
C PRO A 99 3.05 9.88 51.61
N LEU A 100 2.36 10.60 52.52
CA LEU A 100 2.57 12.04 52.68
C LEU A 100 3.83 12.31 53.50
N THR A 101 4.68 13.21 53.00
CA THR A 101 5.85 13.72 53.74
C THR A 101 5.38 14.66 54.85
N GLY A 102 5.16 14.14 56.06
CA GLY A 102 4.89 14.95 57.26
C GLY A 102 3.59 14.65 58.01
N GLY A 103 2.86 13.57 57.68
CA GLY A 103 1.67 13.17 58.44
C GLY A 103 1.30 11.71 58.25
N ASN A 104 0.35 11.23 59.05
CA ASN A 104 -0.23 9.89 58.89
C ASN A 104 -1.27 9.91 57.78
N GLY A 105 -0.92 9.37 56.60
CA GLY A 105 -1.85 9.17 55.50
C GLY A 105 -1.15 8.83 54.17
N SER A 106 -1.94 8.36 53.22
CA SER A 106 -1.55 8.20 51.82
C SER A 106 -2.45 9.06 50.93
N MET A 107 -1.92 9.48 49.78
CA MET A 107 -2.72 10.14 48.74
C MET A 107 -2.56 9.36 47.44
N LYS A 108 -3.70 9.10 46.79
CA LYS A 108 -3.72 8.49 45.46
C LYS A 108 -3.02 9.39 44.46
N ARG A 109 -2.06 8.81 43.74
CA ARG A 109 -1.40 9.41 42.58
C ARG A 109 -1.57 8.48 41.39
N MET A 110 -1.48 9.06 40.19
CA MET A 110 -1.42 8.26 38.97
C MET A 110 -0.18 7.38 38.98
N HIS A 111 -0.33 6.14 38.54
CA HIS A 111 0.77 5.20 38.43
C HIS A 111 1.79 5.71 37.40
N PRO A 112 3.11 5.71 37.69
CA PRO A 112 4.12 6.26 36.78
C PRO A 112 4.14 5.56 35.41
N LEU A 113 3.78 4.28 35.37
CA LEU A 113 3.67 3.51 34.12
C LEU A 113 2.59 4.05 33.19
N VAL A 114 1.58 4.79 33.68
CA VAL A 114 0.57 5.41 32.79
C VAL A 114 1.26 6.36 31.81
N ARG A 115 2.18 7.20 32.32
CA ARG A 115 2.93 8.12 31.45
C ARG A 115 3.87 7.40 30.49
N ILE A 116 4.46 6.28 30.91
CA ILE A 116 5.34 5.48 30.04
C ILE A 116 4.52 4.84 28.92
N ARG A 117 3.40 4.18 29.25
CA ARG A 117 2.49 3.58 28.29
C ARG A 117 1.99 4.62 27.28
N ASP A 118 1.51 5.77 27.76
CA ASP A 118 0.97 6.82 26.89
C ASP A 118 2.06 7.45 26.00
N ASN A 119 3.30 7.51 26.45
CA ASN A 119 4.42 7.95 25.62
C ASN A 119 4.80 6.91 24.56
N ALA A 120 4.81 5.62 24.93
CA ALA A 120 5.06 4.53 24.00
C ALA A 120 3.97 4.49 22.91
N GLU A 121 2.70 4.61 23.29
CA GLU A 121 1.54 4.71 22.38
C GLU A 121 1.75 5.81 21.33
N LYS A 122 2.11 7.03 21.76
CA LYS A 122 2.36 8.15 20.84
C LYS A 122 3.48 7.83 19.85
N ARG A 123 4.56 7.17 20.30
CA ARG A 123 5.67 6.77 19.43
C ARG A 123 5.26 5.66 18.46
N LEU A 124 4.41 4.74 18.89
CA LEU A 124 3.86 3.69 18.05
C LEU A 124 3.04 4.29 16.91
N VAL A 125 2.06 5.14 17.20
CA VAL A 125 1.25 5.81 16.17
C VAL A 125 2.13 6.57 15.16
N GLU A 126 3.13 7.33 15.64
CA GLU A 126 4.07 8.05 14.77
C GLU A 126 4.90 7.13 13.85
N LEU A 127 5.22 5.92 14.29
CA LEU A 127 6.02 4.95 13.52
C LEU A 127 5.13 4.12 12.60
N GLU A 128 3.93 3.74 13.03
CA GLU A 128 2.93 3.02 12.25
C GLU A 128 2.53 3.79 10.99
N ASP A 129 2.38 5.11 11.10
CA ASP A 129 2.10 5.99 9.97
C ASP A 129 3.27 6.01 8.96
N ARG A 130 4.52 5.87 9.42
CA ARG A 130 5.71 5.88 8.54
C ARG A 130 5.88 4.57 7.79
N PHE A 131 5.62 3.44 8.45
CA PHE A 131 5.70 2.11 7.83
C PHE A 131 4.44 1.71 7.07
N GLY A 132 3.39 2.55 7.09
CA GLY A 132 2.13 2.26 6.41
C GLY A 132 1.34 1.13 7.05
N LEU A 133 1.52 0.91 8.36
CA LEU A 133 0.74 -0.04 9.15
C LEU A 133 -0.67 0.49 9.43
N ASN A 134 -0.86 1.82 9.40
CA ASN A 134 -2.16 2.48 9.43
C ASN A 134 -2.79 2.55 8.02
N PRO A 135 -4.01 2.01 7.79
CA PRO A 135 -4.69 2.06 6.49
C PRO A 135 -4.86 3.47 5.92
N ALA A 136 -5.17 4.46 6.78
CA ALA A 136 -5.35 5.84 6.35
C ALA A 136 -4.01 6.46 5.92
N ALA A 137 -2.94 6.19 6.67
CA ALA A 137 -1.59 6.61 6.30
C ALA A 137 -1.14 5.96 4.99
N ARG A 138 -1.44 4.67 4.80
CA ARG A 138 -1.14 3.94 3.56
C ARG A 138 -1.84 4.57 2.36
N TYR A 139 -3.14 4.89 2.48
CA TYR A 139 -3.89 5.57 1.43
C TYR A 139 -3.32 6.97 1.14
N ALA A 140 -2.95 7.72 2.17
CA ALA A 140 -2.34 9.04 2.01
C ALA A 140 -0.96 8.97 1.32
N LEU A 141 -0.14 7.96 1.63
CA LEU A 141 1.15 7.73 0.97
C LEU A 141 0.97 7.41 -0.52
N VAL A 142 0.04 6.52 -0.85
CA VAL A 142 -0.29 6.18 -2.24
C VAL A 142 -0.81 7.40 -2.99
N THR A 143 -1.72 8.17 -2.40
CA THR A 143 -2.27 9.40 -3.00
C THR A 143 -1.18 10.42 -3.28
N LYS A 144 -0.28 10.68 -2.30
CA LYS A 144 0.88 11.56 -2.47
C LYS A 144 1.82 11.08 -3.58
N MET A 145 1.93 9.78 -3.79
CA MET A 145 2.74 9.18 -4.84
C MET A 145 2.09 9.33 -6.22
N ILE A 146 0.77 9.13 -6.34
CA ILE A 146 0.00 9.32 -7.58
C ILE A 146 0.05 10.78 -8.05
N GLN A 147 0.02 11.73 -7.11
CA GLN A 147 0.06 13.16 -7.42
C GLN A 147 1.42 13.66 -7.91
N ARG A 148 2.47 12.83 -7.90
CA ARG A 148 3.77 13.16 -8.52
C ARG A 148 3.79 12.68 -9.98
N PRO A 149 3.60 13.58 -10.98
CA PRO A 149 3.75 13.19 -12.38
C PRO A 149 5.16 12.65 -12.63
N GLY A 150 5.25 11.42 -13.15
CA GLY A 150 6.52 10.73 -13.43
C GLY A 150 7.07 9.82 -12.33
N ALA A 151 6.41 9.71 -11.17
CA ALA A 151 6.83 8.81 -10.08
C ALA A 151 6.51 7.32 -10.35
N PHE A 152 5.70 7.03 -11.37
CA PHE A 152 5.27 5.70 -11.77
C PHE A 152 5.56 5.41 -13.25
N GLY A 153 6.82 5.49 -13.65
CA GLY A 153 7.25 4.76 -14.85
C GLY A 153 7.19 3.25 -14.59
N GLY A 154 6.00 2.64 -14.69
CA GLY A 154 5.88 1.19 -14.89
C GLY A 154 5.35 0.30 -13.75
N LEU A 155 4.61 0.80 -12.74
CA LEU A 155 4.04 -0.10 -11.71
C LEU A 155 2.67 -0.68 -12.04
N PHE A 156 1.92 -0.03 -12.94
CA PHE A 156 0.90 -0.68 -13.74
C PHE A 156 1.48 -0.66 -15.13
N GLY A 157 1.85 -1.83 -15.66
CA GLY A 157 2.54 -1.92 -16.94
C GLY A 157 1.88 -1.03 -17.97
N ASP A 158 2.70 -0.35 -18.78
CA ASP A 158 2.28 0.34 -20.00
C ASP A 158 1.62 -0.68 -20.94
N ARG A 159 0.38 -1.05 -20.65
CA ARG A 159 -0.57 -1.33 -21.70
C ARG A 159 -0.99 0.05 -22.14
N ALA A 160 -0.14 0.66 -22.96
CA ALA A 160 -0.56 1.70 -23.87
C ALA A 160 -1.87 1.18 -24.45
N MET A 161 -2.98 1.81 -24.04
CA MET A 161 -4.22 1.73 -24.78
C MET A 161 -3.78 2.13 -26.18
N GLN A 162 -3.65 1.13 -27.05
CA GLN A 162 -3.47 1.42 -28.46
C GLN A 162 -4.68 2.26 -28.78
N ASP A 163 -4.44 3.54 -29.05
CA ASP A 163 -5.46 4.44 -29.56
C ASP A 163 -5.99 3.77 -30.82
N GLU A 164 -7.09 3.01 -30.70
CA GLU A 164 -7.95 2.77 -31.84
C GLU A 164 -8.39 4.16 -32.30
N PRO A 165 -8.02 4.59 -33.50
CA PRO A 165 -8.38 5.91 -33.96
C PRO A 165 -9.91 5.96 -34.06
N ALA A 166 -10.52 6.94 -33.39
CA ALA A 166 -11.94 7.21 -33.43
C ALA A 166 -12.45 7.24 -34.90
N PRO A 167 -13.65 6.69 -35.18
CA PRO A 167 -14.18 6.68 -36.54
C PRO A 167 -14.43 8.13 -36.98
N GLN A 168 -13.80 8.53 -38.08
CA GLN A 168 -13.99 9.86 -38.66
C GLN A 168 -15.37 9.95 -39.33
N PRO A 169 -16.09 11.09 -39.19
CA PRO A 169 -17.40 11.27 -39.80
C PRO A 169 -17.28 11.54 -41.32
N ASP A 170 -18.02 10.74 -42.08
CA ASP A 170 -18.41 10.85 -43.50
C ASP A 170 -17.55 11.67 -44.46
N ALA A 171 -16.87 10.94 -45.37
CA ALA A 171 -16.51 11.43 -46.70
C ALA A 171 -16.98 10.43 -47.76
N ALA A 172 -18.14 10.74 -48.35
CA ALA A 172 -18.64 10.42 -49.70
C ALA A 172 -18.44 9.00 -50.27
N LEU A 173 -19.56 8.29 -50.42
CA LEU A 173 -19.73 7.13 -51.31
C LEU A 173 -19.34 7.47 -52.78
N PRO A 174 -18.59 6.61 -53.49
CA PRO A 174 -18.65 6.54 -54.95
C PRO A 174 -19.90 5.78 -55.42
N PRO A 175 -20.40 6.06 -56.65
CA PRO A 175 -21.72 5.63 -57.11
C PRO A 175 -21.76 4.12 -57.41
N GLY A 176 -22.93 3.54 -57.16
CA GLY A 176 -23.18 2.11 -57.24
C GLY A 176 -23.22 1.52 -58.65
N GLU A 177 -23.00 0.20 -58.69
CA GLU A 177 -23.32 -0.67 -59.82
C GLU A 177 -24.23 -1.82 -59.35
N PRO A 178 -25.08 -2.38 -60.24
CA PRO A 178 -26.34 -3.01 -59.86
C PRO A 178 -26.24 -4.49 -59.46
N SER A 179 -27.02 -4.81 -58.43
CA SER A 179 -27.79 -6.02 -58.14
C SER A 179 -27.45 -7.33 -58.90
N GLY A 180 -26.86 -8.28 -58.18
CA GLY A 180 -26.89 -9.72 -58.47
C GLY A 180 -27.70 -10.49 -57.40
N PRO A 181 -28.30 -11.66 -57.72
CA PRO A 181 -29.52 -12.12 -57.08
C PRO A 181 -29.36 -12.68 -55.66
N LEU A 182 -30.41 -12.41 -54.89
CA LEU A 182 -30.73 -12.83 -53.53
C LEU A 182 -30.58 -14.36 -53.33
N ALA A 183 -29.60 -14.77 -52.52
CA ALA A 183 -29.60 -16.11 -51.93
C ALA A 183 -30.38 -16.07 -50.59
N PRO A 184 -31.34 -16.97 -50.35
CA PRO A 184 -32.18 -16.94 -49.16
C PRO A 184 -31.42 -17.41 -47.91
N GLN A 185 -31.52 -16.61 -46.85
CA GLN A 185 -31.07 -16.96 -45.50
C GLN A 185 -31.91 -18.12 -44.93
N PRO A 186 -31.29 -19.15 -44.31
CA PRO A 186 -32.03 -20.17 -43.58
C PRO A 186 -32.54 -19.61 -42.24
N GLN A 187 -33.86 -19.48 -42.15
CA GLN A 187 -34.57 -19.17 -40.90
C GLN A 187 -34.78 -20.49 -40.15
N SER A 188 -34.27 -20.59 -38.92
CA SER A 188 -34.59 -21.72 -38.04
C SER A 188 -35.70 -21.31 -37.05
N PRO A 189 -36.72 -22.16 -36.81
CA PRO A 189 -38.06 -21.73 -36.43
C PRO A 189 -38.31 -21.61 -34.92
N ALA A 190 -39.33 -20.80 -34.61
CA ALA A 190 -39.92 -20.56 -33.29
C ALA A 190 -40.46 -21.83 -32.59
N PRO A 191 -40.51 -21.87 -31.25
CA PRO A 191 -41.08 -22.98 -30.50
C PRO A 191 -42.62 -22.95 -30.53
N ARG A 192 -43.23 -24.09 -30.92
CA ARG A 192 -44.67 -24.37 -30.74
C ARG A 192 -44.87 -24.95 -29.33
N GLY A 193 -45.74 -24.36 -28.52
CA GLY A 193 -46.37 -25.05 -27.38
C GLY A 193 -47.54 -25.93 -27.86
N PRO A 194 -48.51 -26.31 -27.00
CA PRO A 194 -48.49 -26.50 -25.54
C PRO A 194 -49.00 -27.93 -25.17
N LEU A 195 -49.43 -28.12 -23.91
CA LEU A 195 -50.29 -29.18 -23.35
C LEU A 195 -49.61 -30.31 -22.55
N GLY A 196 -50.06 -30.47 -21.30
CA GLY A 196 -49.77 -31.65 -20.50
C GLY A 196 -49.88 -31.45 -18.98
N PHE A 197 -51.08 -31.18 -18.48
CA PHE A 197 -51.42 -31.38 -17.06
C PHE A 197 -51.11 -32.83 -16.64
N LEU A 198 -50.54 -33.02 -15.44
CA LEU A 198 -50.98 -34.08 -14.52
C LEU A 198 -50.44 -33.80 -13.09
N ARG A 199 -51.39 -33.90 -12.15
CA ARG A 199 -51.27 -33.82 -10.68
C ARG A 199 -50.87 -35.18 -10.09
N LEU A 200 -50.55 -35.13 -8.78
CA LEU A 200 -50.41 -36.20 -7.77
C LEU A 200 -49.09 -36.99 -7.85
N ASN A 201 -48.37 -37.24 -6.76
CA ASN A 201 -48.77 -37.41 -5.36
C ASN A 201 -47.76 -36.75 -4.41
#